data_AF-A0A7J5WZR8-F1
#
_entry.id   AF-A0A7J5WZR8-F1
#
_cell.length_a   1.000
_cell.length_b   1.000
_cell.length_c   1.000
_cell.angle_alpha   90.00
_cell.angle_beta   90.00
_cell.angle_gamma   90.00
#
_symmetry.space_group_name_H-M   'P 1'
#
loop_
_entity.id
_entity.type
_entity.pdbx_description
1 polymer ?
#
loop_
_entity_poly.entity_id
_entity_poly.type
_entity_poly.pdbx_seq_one_letter_code
_entity_poly.pdbx_strand_id
1 'polypeptide(L)'
;MWVAPEETGLEPGYAEADVTAALATGDLVVVVSGLSRHATTTPVTINNSTAALHVAQMPAGRTVTLPASPYGHLYVARGEVELAGDDRLLEGDAVRTRNAGEIFLHSSGGAEILFWEMHAGVA
;
A
#
# COMPACT_ATOMS: atom_id res chain seq x y z
N MET A 1 -7.34 8.64 2.26
CA MET A 1 -6.79 8.36 3.60
C MET A 1 -6.19 9.64 4.16
N TRP A 2 -6.16 9.80 5.49
CA TRP A 2 -5.45 10.89 6.16
C TRP A 2 -4.21 10.31 6.84
N VAL A 3 -3.05 10.94 6.62
CA VAL A 3 -1.78 10.56 7.26
C VAL A 3 -1.29 11.77 8.03
N ALA A 4 -0.99 11.60 9.31
CA ALA A 4 -0.45 12.69 10.12
C ALA A 4 0.97 13.03 9.63
N PRO A 5 1.30 14.32 9.41
CA PRO A 5 2.67 14.71 9.16
C PRO A 5 3.50 14.59 10.45
N GLU A 6 4.82 14.53 10.30
CA GLU A 6 5.75 14.55 11.45
C GLU A 6 5.84 15.93 12.10
N GLU A 7 5.67 16.98 11.29
CA GLU A 7 5.75 18.36 11.74
C GLU A 7 4.44 19.11 11.45
N THR A 8 4.00 19.90 12.42
CA THR A 8 2.82 20.78 12.27
C THR A 8 3.23 22.14 11.72
N GLY A 9 2.32 22.82 11.03
CA GLY A 9 2.57 24.18 10.54
C GLY A 9 3.48 24.24 9.31
N LEU A 10 3.63 23.12 8.59
CA LEU A 10 4.28 23.09 7.29
C LEU A 10 3.48 23.92 6.27
N GLU A 11 4.20 24.50 5.32
CA GLU A 11 3.57 25.15 4.17
C GLU A 11 2.72 24.12 3.38
N PRO A 12 1.48 24.47 3.00
CA PRO A 12 0.66 23.59 2.19
C PRO A 12 1.34 23.22 0.87
N GLY A 13 1.25 21.94 0.49
CA GLY A 13 1.80 21.42 -0.76
C GLY A 13 0.79 20.59 -1.53
N TYR A 14 0.99 20.48 -2.84
CA TYR A 14 0.23 19.61 -3.74
C TYR A 14 1.19 18.85 -4.64
N ALA A 15 0.91 17.57 -4.86
CA ALA A 15 1.64 16.74 -5.80
C ALA A 15 0.70 15.70 -6.42
N GLU A 16 0.98 15.37 -7.67
CA GLU A 16 0.26 14.38 -8.46
C GLU A 16 1.25 13.73 -9.43
N ALA A 17 1.03 12.45 -9.73
CA ALA A 17 1.80 11.73 -10.72
C ALA A 17 0.91 10.70 -11.43
N ASP A 18 1.15 10.49 -12.73
CA ASP A 18 0.56 9.39 -13.48
C ASP A 18 1.34 8.10 -13.20
N VAL A 19 0.64 7.11 -12.62
CA VAL A 19 1.18 5.79 -12.29
C VAL A 19 0.55 4.67 -13.11
N THR A 20 -0.26 5.00 -14.12
CA THR A 20 -1.04 4.04 -14.90
C THR A 20 -0.17 2.97 -15.54
N ALA A 21 0.94 3.36 -16.16
CA ALA A 21 1.87 2.43 -16.80
C ALA A 21 2.58 1.51 -15.81
N ALA A 22 2.87 2.00 -14.59
CA ALA A 22 3.48 1.19 -13.54
C ALA A 22 2.48 0.17 -12.98
N LEU A 23 1.23 0.57 -12.76
CA LEU A 23 0.19 -0.34 -12.27
C LEU A 23 -0.21 -1.41 -13.29
N ALA A 24 -0.10 -1.11 -14.59
CA ALA A 24 -0.41 -2.05 -15.67
C ALA A 24 0.51 -3.30 -15.68
N THR A 25 1.64 -3.29 -14.97
CA THR A 25 2.48 -4.50 -14.84
C THR A 25 1.84 -5.56 -13.95
N GLY A 26 0.87 -5.17 -13.11
CA GLY A 26 0.26 -6.03 -12.10
C GLY A 26 1.15 -6.31 -10.89
N ASP A 27 2.26 -5.58 -10.77
CA ASP A 27 3.14 -5.62 -9.60
C ASP A 27 2.62 -4.71 -8.48
N LEU A 28 3.18 -4.90 -7.29
CA LEU A 28 3.01 -3.97 -6.20
C LEU A 28 3.90 -2.74 -6.41
N VAL A 29 3.29 -1.57 -6.56
CA VAL A 29 3.95 -0.30 -6.87
C VAL A 29 3.85 0.64 -5.67
N VAL A 30 4.98 1.25 -5.29
CA VAL A 30 4.99 2.35 -4.32
C VAL A 30 4.53 3.63 -5.01
N VAL A 31 3.34 4.12 -4.71
CA VAL A 31 2.76 5.31 -5.36
C VAL A 31 2.96 6.59 -4.54
N VAL A 32 3.02 6.47 -3.22
CA VAL A 32 3.26 7.57 -2.30
C VAL A 32 4.22 7.09 -1.20
N SER A 33 5.24 7.86 -0.84
CA SER A 33 6.14 7.46 0.24
C SER A 33 6.85 8.64 0.91
N GLY A 34 7.02 8.58 2.23
CA GLY A 34 8.03 9.37 2.94
C GLY A 34 9.25 8.55 3.38
N LEU A 35 9.25 7.23 3.17
CA LEU A 35 10.37 6.36 3.54
C LEU A 35 11.64 6.72 2.77
N SER A 36 12.77 6.84 3.48
CA SER A 36 14.06 7.25 2.91
C SER A 36 14.54 6.38 1.74
N ARG A 37 14.27 5.07 1.79
CA ARG A 37 14.62 4.13 0.72
C ARG A 37 13.85 4.34 -0.59
N HIS A 38 12.77 5.13 -0.58
CA HIS A 38 11.99 5.48 -1.78
C HIS A 38 12.18 6.95 -2.20
N ALA A 39 13.07 7.69 -1.55
CA ALA A 39 13.20 9.14 -1.72
C ALA A 39 13.48 9.60 -3.17
N THR A 40 14.05 8.73 -4.01
CA THR A 40 14.36 9.01 -5.42
C THR A 40 13.51 8.23 -6.42
N THR A 41 12.63 7.34 -5.95
CA THR A 41 11.88 6.41 -6.80
C THR A 41 10.38 6.57 -6.67
N THR A 42 9.88 7.19 -5.58
CA THR A 42 8.43 7.35 -5.38
C THR A 42 7.86 8.45 -6.27
N PRO A 43 6.69 8.23 -6.90
CA PRO A 43 6.03 9.26 -7.72
C PRO A 43 5.59 10.50 -6.93
N VAL A 44 5.16 10.32 -5.68
CA VAL A 44 4.69 11.40 -4.80
C VAL A 44 5.28 11.23 -3.40
N THR A 45 5.81 12.31 -2.82
CA THR A 45 6.36 12.33 -1.46
C THR A 45 5.35 12.86 -0.44
N ILE A 46 5.49 12.43 0.81
CA ILE A 46 4.70 12.92 1.94
C ILE A 46 5.61 13.25 3.13
N ASN A 47 5.18 14.21 3.96
CA ASN A 47 5.88 14.63 5.19
C ASN A 47 5.65 13.66 6.36
N ASN A 48 5.79 12.36 6.10
CA ASN A 48 5.80 11.31 7.11
C ASN A 48 6.85 10.27 6.73
N SER A 49 8.02 10.34 7.38
CA SER A 49 9.18 9.50 7.06
C SER A 49 9.00 8.01 7.39
N THR A 50 7.84 7.63 7.92
CA THR A 50 7.54 6.28 8.41
C THR A 50 6.41 5.57 7.66
N ALA A 51 5.85 6.20 6.62
CA ALA A 51 4.72 5.66 5.86
C ALA A 51 4.98 5.58 4.34
N ALA A 52 4.44 4.53 3.72
CA ALA A 52 4.33 4.41 2.26
C ALA A 52 3.00 3.76 1.86
N LEU A 53 2.46 4.18 0.71
CA LEU A 53 1.32 3.57 0.05
C LEU A 53 1.81 2.72 -1.12
N HIS A 54 1.44 1.45 -1.07
CA HIS A 54 1.60 0.48 -2.14
C HIS A 54 0.25 0.23 -2.81
N VAL A 55 0.24 0.08 -4.13
CA VAL A 55 -0.96 -0.25 -4.91
C VAL A 55 -0.62 -1.36 -5.91
N ALA A 56 -1.52 -2.30 -6.10
CA ALA A 56 -1.42 -3.30 -7.17
C ALA A 56 -2.76 -3.44 -7.90
N GLN A 57 -2.71 -3.43 -9.23
CA GLN A 57 -3.82 -3.84 -10.10
C GLN A 57 -3.54 -5.27 -10.59
N MET A 58 -3.91 -6.24 -9.78
CA MET A 58 -3.61 -7.66 -9.97
C MET A 58 -4.45 -8.26 -11.09
N PRO A 59 -3.82 -8.81 -12.16
CA PRO A 59 -4.52 -9.69 -13.10
C PRO A 59 -5.00 -10.98 -12.41
N ALA A 60 -5.92 -11.68 -13.06
CA ALA A 60 -6.35 -13.02 -12.62
C ALA A 60 -5.15 -13.98 -12.50
N GLY A 61 -5.12 -14.74 -11.41
CA GLY A 61 -4.04 -15.68 -11.07
C GLY A 61 -2.77 -15.03 -10.52
N ARG A 62 -2.73 -13.71 -10.30
CA ARG A 62 -1.53 -13.01 -9.81
C ARG A 62 -1.35 -13.21 -8.31
N THR A 63 -0.10 -13.34 -7.89
CA THR A 63 0.32 -13.21 -6.50
C THR A 63 1.23 -12.00 -6.35
N VAL A 64 1.01 -11.20 -5.31
CA VAL A 64 1.89 -10.09 -4.91
C VAL A 64 2.31 -10.26 -3.46
N THR A 65 3.50 -9.76 -3.13
CA THR A 65 4.04 -9.80 -1.76
C THR A 65 3.98 -8.40 -1.17
N LEU A 66 3.22 -8.24 -0.09
CA LEU A 66 3.22 -7.03 0.71
C LEU A 66 4.47 -7.00 1.60
N PRO A 67 5.15 -5.85 1.72
CA PRO A 67 6.37 -5.75 2.51
C PRO A 67 6.09 -5.91 4.01
N ALA A 68 7.06 -6.50 4.70
CA ALA A 68 7.04 -6.58 6.16
C ALA A 68 7.05 -5.19 6.80
N SER A 69 6.14 -4.97 7.75
CA SER A 69 6.06 -3.73 8.51
C SER A 69 5.51 -3.96 9.93
N PRO A 70 5.87 -3.09 10.88
CA PRO A 70 5.28 -3.11 12.22
C PRO A 70 3.77 -2.94 12.21
N TYR A 71 3.25 -2.09 11.32
CA TYR A 71 1.82 -1.84 11.12
C TYR A 71 1.49 -1.80 9.64
N GLY A 72 0.39 -2.41 9.26
CA GLY A 72 -0.13 -2.35 7.90
C GLY A 72 -1.63 -2.13 7.85
N HIS A 73 -2.10 -1.55 6.75
CA HIS A 73 -3.53 -1.44 6.45
C HIS A 73 -3.76 -1.82 4.99
N LEU A 74 -4.29 -3.02 4.77
CA LEU A 74 -4.74 -3.51 3.48
C LEU A 74 -6.20 -3.11 3.26
N TYR A 75 -6.52 -2.65 2.06
CA TYR A 75 -7.87 -2.39 1.59
C TYR A 75 -8.05 -2.97 0.19
N VAL A 76 -9.13 -3.70 -0.04
CA VAL A 76 -9.49 -4.24 -1.36
C VAL A 76 -10.42 -3.26 -2.05
N ALA A 77 -9.91 -2.50 -3.01
CA ALA A 77 -10.68 -1.52 -3.76
C ALA A 77 -11.60 -2.16 -4.80
N ARG A 78 -11.19 -3.31 -5.34
CA ARG A 78 -11.96 -4.07 -6.34
C ARG A 78 -11.60 -5.55 -6.32
N GLY A 79 -12.57 -6.41 -6.61
CA GLY A 79 -12.34 -7.84 -6.78
C GLY A 79 -12.16 -8.57 -5.45
N GLU A 80 -11.35 -9.63 -5.44
CA GLU A 80 -11.09 -10.44 -4.24
C GLU A 80 -9.63 -10.89 -4.16
N VAL A 81 -9.12 -10.99 -2.94
CA VAL A 81 -7.79 -11.55 -2.65
C VAL A 81 -7.87 -12.58 -1.54
N GLU A 82 -6.97 -13.55 -1.59
CA GLU A 82 -6.76 -14.58 -0.59
C GLU A 82 -5.45 -14.29 0.15
N LEU A 83 -5.51 -14.23 1.48
CA LEU A 83 -4.33 -14.25 2.32
C LEU A 83 -3.90 -15.71 2.52
N ALA A 84 -2.59 -15.95 2.68
CA ALA A 84 -2.08 -17.29 2.95
C ALA A 84 -2.77 -17.93 4.19
N GLY A 85 -3.66 -18.90 3.95
CA GLY A 85 -4.40 -19.60 5.02
C GLY A 85 -5.93 -19.58 4.93
N ASP A 86 -6.52 -19.48 3.73
CA ASP A 86 -7.96 -19.55 3.41
C ASP A 86 -8.81 -18.30 3.76
N ASP A 87 -8.20 -17.24 4.32
CA ASP A 87 -8.90 -15.99 4.56
C ASP A 87 -9.07 -15.19 3.26
N ARG A 88 -10.32 -15.09 2.80
CA ARG A 88 -10.69 -14.33 1.61
C ARG A 88 -11.23 -12.96 1.97
N LEU A 89 -10.67 -11.93 1.34
CA LEU A 89 -11.14 -10.55 1.41
C LEU A 89 -11.83 -10.16 0.11
N LEU A 90 -12.99 -9.52 0.22
CA LEU A 90 -13.79 -9.05 -0.89
C LEU A 90 -13.65 -7.54 -1.06
N GLU A 91 -14.18 -7.02 -2.16
CA GLU A 91 -14.28 -5.59 -2.41
C GLU A 91 -14.91 -4.85 -1.22
N GLY A 92 -14.21 -3.81 -0.75
CA GLY A 92 -14.60 -3.02 0.41
C GLY A 92 -14.02 -3.51 1.75
N ASP A 93 -13.46 -4.72 1.81
CA ASP A 93 -12.85 -5.24 3.03
C ASP A 93 -11.52 -4.55 3.34
N ALA A 94 -11.22 -4.46 4.62
CA ALA A 94 -9.97 -3.93 5.13
C ALA A 94 -9.40 -4.81 6.25
N VAL A 95 -8.10 -5.01 6.23
CA VAL A 95 -7.35 -5.72 7.28
C VAL A 95 -6.25 -4.85 7.81
N ARG A 96 -6.15 -4.79 9.15
CA ARG A 96 -5.02 -4.19 9.85
C ARG A 96 -4.06 -5.29 10.27
N THR A 97 -2.79 -5.08 10.01
CA THR A 97 -1.73 -6.04 10.35
C THR A 97 -0.81 -5.42 11.39
N ARG A 98 -0.25 -6.27 12.26
CA ARG A 98 0.74 -5.87 13.26
C ARG A 98 1.84 -6.91 13.34
N ASN A 99 3.07 -6.53 13.01
CA ASN A 99 4.23 -7.42 12.96
C ASN A 99 3.96 -8.73 12.18
N ALA A 100 3.23 -8.63 11.07
CA ALA A 100 2.79 -9.80 10.31
C ALA A 100 3.87 -10.41 9.40
N GLY A 101 5.06 -9.80 9.34
CA GLY A 101 6.08 -10.16 8.35
C GLY A 101 5.61 -9.82 6.93
N GLU A 102 6.21 -10.47 5.93
CA GLU A 102 5.74 -10.39 4.55
C GLU A 102 4.42 -11.14 4.40
N ILE A 103 3.50 -10.60 3.59
CA ILE A 103 2.18 -11.19 3.36
C ILE A 103 2.04 -11.46 1.87
N PHE A 104 1.70 -12.70 1.53
CA PHE A 104 1.40 -13.09 0.16
C PHE A 104 -0.10 -12.96 -0.07
N LEU A 105 -0.47 -12.20 -1.11
CA LEU A 105 -1.85 -12.07 -1.57
C LEU A 105 -1.98 -12.73 -2.93
N HIS A 106 -2.90 -13.67 -3.06
CA HIS A 106 -3.28 -14.26 -4.34
C HIS A 106 -4.64 -13.73 -4.79
N SER A 107 -4.84 -13.53 -6.09
CA SER A 107 -6.17 -13.23 -6.64
C SER A 107 -6.46 -14.15 -7.81
N SER A 108 -7.50 -14.99 -7.68
CA SER A 108 -7.95 -15.88 -8.74
C SER A 108 -8.69 -15.12 -9.86
N GLY A 109 -9.54 -14.15 -9.49
CA GLY A 109 -10.35 -13.34 -10.41
C GLY A 109 -9.75 -11.99 -10.82
N GLY A 110 -8.63 -11.60 -10.21
CA GLY A 110 -8.04 -10.27 -10.32
C GLY A 110 -8.59 -9.31 -9.25
N ALA A 111 -7.77 -8.34 -8.85
CA ALA A 111 -8.09 -7.42 -7.77
C ALA A 111 -7.37 -6.08 -7.89
N GLU A 112 -7.89 -5.06 -7.24
CA GLU A 112 -7.16 -3.83 -6.95
C GLU A 112 -7.03 -3.65 -5.45
N ILE A 113 -5.80 -3.50 -4.96
CA ILE A 113 -5.51 -3.37 -3.54
C ILE A 113 -4.69 -2.12 -3.24
N LEU A 114 -4.92 -1.58 -2.05
CA LEU A 114 -4.12 -0.52 -1.45
C LEU A 114 -3.54 -1.06 -0.14
N PHE A 115 -2.23 -0.91 0.05
CA PHE A 115 -1.56 -1.30 1.29
C PHE A 115 -0.72 -0.15 1.84
N TRP A 116 -1.09 0.32 3.03
CA TRP A 116 -0.28 1.26 3.80
C TRP A 116 0.74 0.49 4.64
N GLU A 117 2.01 0.73 4.35
CA GLU A 117 3.15 0.26 5.13
C GLU A 117 3.55 1.34 6.14
N MET A 118 3.57 1.02 7.43
CA MET A 118 3.83 1.98 8.50
C MET A 118 4.84 1.46 9.54
N HIS A 119 5.81 2.31 9.88
CA HIS A 119 6.91 2.00 10.81
C HIS A 119 6.81 2.73 12.17
N ALA A 120 5.81 3.60 12.33
CA ALA A 120 5.50 4.24 13.60
C ALA A 120 3.99 4.14 13.91
N GLY A 121 3.65 4.03 15.19
CA GLY A 121 2.27 4.13 15.66
C GLY A 121 1.84 5.59 15.82
N VAL A 122 0.53 5.83 15.85
CA VAL A 122 -0.01 7.12 16.27
C VAL A 122 0.13 7.21 17.80
N ALA A 123 0.84 8.23 18.27
CA ALA A 123 0.99 8.54 19.70
C ALA A 123 -0.29 9.19 20.27
#